data_AF-A0AAU6FEF6-F1
#
_entry.id   AF-A0AAU6FEF6-F1
#
_cell.length_a   1.000
_cell.length_b   1.000
_cell.length_c   1.000
_cell.angle_alpha   90.00
_cell.angle_beta   90.00
_cell.angle_gamma   90.00
#
_symmetry.space_group_name_H-M   'P 1'
#
loop_
_entity.id
_entity.type
_entity.pdbx_description
1 polymer ?
#
loop_
_entity_poly.entity_id
_entity_poly.type
_entity_poly.pdbx_seq_one_letter_code
_entity_poly.pdbx_strand_id
1 'polypeptide(L)'
;MILPFTHDGETGRLSVEIEQVDDPSTIGKHPATQGFPCCTATVDHPGKGYRAMFGWVQFVRSTDNESGGADFDMDPFVLFEDAPSPYAFFGLAPTLFDAPSRAMRQPMAWLAHSFLAHTPLDGAQRCVLPLAGFSWGFDVDGTGGIAVRPAAALTAADWDGHVPYLSTRHPAWTFDKWQPTAGR
;
A
#
# COMPACT_ATOMS: atom_id res chain seq x y z
N MET A 1 13.23 -0.36 4.80
CA MET A 1 13.15 -1.81 4.51
C MET A 1 13.37 -2.04 3.01
N ILE A 2 13.91 -3.19 2.61
CA ILE A 2 14.10 -3.55 1.21
C ILE A 2 13.49 -4.95 0.97
N LEU A 3 12.63 -5.09 -0.03
CA LEU A 3 12.01 -6.35 -0.41
C LEU A 3 12.36 -6.70 -1.86
N PRO A 4 12.88 -7.91 -2.15
CA PRO A 4 13.00 -8.37 -3.52
C PRO A 4 11.63 -8.80 -4.06
N PHE A 5 11.45 -8.68 -5.38
CA PHE A 5 10.35 -9.30 -6.09
C PHE A 5 10.82 -9.77 -7.47
N THR A 6 10.03 -10.61 -8.13
CA THR A 6 10.34 -11.07 -9.48
C THR A 6 9.19 -10.73 -10.42
N HIS A 7 9.52 -10.17 -11.58
CA HIS A 7 8.56 -9.91 -12.65
C HIS A 7 9.24 -10.15 -13.99
N ASP A 8 8.59 -10.91 -14.88
CA ASP A 8 9.12 -11.33 -16.18
C ASP A 8 10.51 -12.00 -16.11
N GLY A 9 10.74 -12.81 -15.08
CA GLY A 9 12.02 -13.51 -14.86
C GLY A 9 13.16 -12.62 -14.36
N GLU A 10 12.92 -11.31 -14.16
CA GLU A 10 13.89 -10.36 -13.66
C GLU A 10 13.62 -10.04 -12.19
N THR A 11 14.69 -9.90 -11.40
CA THR A 11 14.59 -9.49 -10.00
C THR A 11 14.51 -7.98 -9.91
N GLY A 12 13.43 -7.48 -9.33
CA GLY A 12 13.26 -6.10 -8.91
C GLY A 12 13.45 -5.92 -7.41
N ARG A 13 13.51 -4.67 -6.99
CA ARG A 13 13.66 -4.27 -5.59
C ARG A 13 12.63 -3.21 -5.25
N LEU A 14 11.94 -3.43 -4.14
CA LEU A 14 11.10 -2.46 -3.48
C LEU A 14 11.85 -1.87 -2.29
N SER A 15 12.08 -0.56 -2.28
CA SER A 15 12.65 0.16 -1.14
C SER A 15 11.56 0.94 -0.42
N VAL A 16 11.36 0.66 0.86
CA VAL A 16 10.34 1.27 1.73
C VAL A 16 11.02 2.12 2.79
N GLU A 17 10.61 3.36 2.91
CA GLU A 17 11.07 4.33 3.90
C GLU A 17 9.88 4.85 4.69
N ILE A 18 10.00 4.84 6.01
CA ILE A 18 9.01 5.41 6.92
C ILE A 18 9.73 6.44 7.77
N GLU A 19 9.23 7.66 7.73
CA GLU A 19 9.82 8.80 8.42
C GLU A 19 8.76 9.52 9.22
N GLN A 20 9.15 10.07 10.37
CA GLN A 20 8.26 10.94 11.11
C GLN A 20 8.28 12.34 10.49
N VAL A 21 7.10 12.92 10.27
CA VAL A 21 6.97 14.22 9.62
C VAL A 21 7.19 15.33 10.63
N ASP A 22 8.35 15.99 10.58
CA ASP A 22 8.65 17.15 11.44
C ASP A 22 8.04 18.44 10.89
N ASP A 23 8.15 18.67 9.58
CA ASP A 23 7.58 19.82 8.88
C ASP A 23 6.65 19.35 7.73
N PRO A 24 5.32 19.38 7.93
CA PRO A 24 4.35 18.98 6.91
C PRO A 24 4.44 19.73 5.58
N SER A 25 4.99 20.94 5.56
CA SER A 25 5.12 21.72 4.34
C SER A 25 6.11 21.12 3.34
N THR A 26 7.14 20.42 3.84
CA THR A 26 8.16 19.74 3.01
C THR A 26 7.58 18.60 2.17
N ILE A 27 6.46 18.03 2.61
CA ILE A 27 5.74 16.96 1.92
C ILE A 27 4.37 17.41 1.38
N GLY A 28 4.10 18.72 1.37
CA GLY A 28 2.87 19.28 0.81
C GLY A 28 1.58 18.90 1.57
N LYS A 29 1.66 18.66 2.89
CA LYS A 29 0.53 18.22 3.71
C LYS A 29 0.07 19.28 4.71
N HIS A 30 -1.16 19.11 5.21
CA HIS A 30 -1.75 19.95 6.24
C HIS A 30 -0.95 19.88 7.56
N PRO A 31 -0.87 20.97 8.37
CA PRO A 31 -0.13 21.00 9.64
C PRO A 31 -0.47 19.87 10.62
N ALA A 32 -1.69 19.34 10.57
CA ALA A 32 -2.13 18.19 11.37
C ALA A 32 -1.29 16.91 11.17
N THR A 33 -0.48 16.85 10.10
CA THR A 33 0.43 15.72 9.80
C THR A 33 1.70 15.76 10.66
N GLN A 34 2.00 16.88 11.33
CA GLN A 34 3.19 17.01 12.16
C GLN A 34 3.21 15.92 13.24
N GLY A 35 4.32 15.20 13.34
CA GLY A 35 4.56 14.07 14.24
C GLY A 35 3.98 12.74 13.79
N PHE A 36 3.10 12.69 12.77
CA PHE A 36 2.67 11.42 12.17
C PHE A 36 3.74 10.91 11.19
N PRO A 37 3.83 9.59 10.96
CA PRO A 37 4.71 9.09 9.93
C PRO A 37 4.15 9.28 8.52
N CYS A 38 5.04 9.41 7.55
CA CYS A 38 4.75 9.15 6.14
C CYS A 38 5.51 7.91 5.66
N CYS A 39 5.03 7.33 4.56
CA CYS A 39 5.66 6.20 3.90
C CYS A 39 5.97 6.56 2.44
N THR A 40 7.21 6.30 2.02
CA THR A 40 7.62 6.34 0.62
C THR A 40 8.09 4.95 0.20
N ALA A 41 7.49 4.40 -0.86
CA ALA A 41 7.88 3.11 -1.41
C ALA A 41 8.24 3.26 -2.90
N THR A 42 9.49 2.92 -3.26
CA THR A 42 10.03 3.08 -4.62
C THR A 42 10.36 1.73 -5.24
N VAL A 43 10.13 1.63 -6.55
CA VAL A 43 10.34 0.42 -7.35
C VAL A 43 11.56 0.58 -8.24
N ASP A 44 12.54 -0.29 -8.08
CA ASP A 44 13.68 -0.46 -8.98
C ASP A 44 13.55 -1.80 -9.70
N HIS A 45 13.52 -1.78 -11.03
CA HIS A 45 13.37 -2.97 -11.87
C HIS A 45 14.09 -2.77 -13.20
N PRO A 46 14.80 -3.78 -13.72
CA PRO A 46 15.58 -3.65 -14.97
C PRO A 46 14.69 -3.58 -16.24
N GLY A 47 13.43 -3.97 -16.14
CA GLY A 47 12.44 -3.83 -17.20
C GLY A 47 12.23 -2.38 -17.61
N LYS A 48 11.84 -2.16 -18.87
CA LYS A 48 11.60 -0.83 -19.43
C LYS A 48 10.21 -0.74 -20.05
N GLY A 49 9.68 0.48 -20.14
CA GLY A 49 8.34 0.70 -20.69
C GLY A 49 7.30 -0.12 -19.94
N TYR A 50 6.38 -0.78 -20.65
CA TYR A 50 5.32 -1.57 -20.01
C TYR A 50 5.81 -2.75 -19.16
N ARG A 51 7.06 -3.20 -19.30
CA ARG A 51 7.67 -4.21 -18.39
C ARG A 51 8.02 -3.65 -17.01
N ALA A 52 7.94 -2.34 -16.83
CA ALA A 52 8.02 -1.65 -15.54
C ALA A 52 6.69 -0.98 -15.17
N MET A 53 5.58 -1.40 -15.79
CA MET A 53 4.24 -0.92 -15.43
C MET A 53 3.70 -1.73 -14.26
N PHE A 54 3.48 -1.05 -13.14
CA PHE A 54 2.99 -1.63 -11.91
C PHE A 54 1.89 -0.78 -11.30
N GLY A 55 1.28 -1.26 -10.23
CA GLY A 55 0.42 -0.47 -9.37
C GLY A 55 0.46 -0.88 -7.91
N TRP A 56 -0.04 0.02 -7.08
CA TRP A 56 -0.14 -0.11 -5.64
C TRP A 56 -1.59 -0.33 -5.23
N VAL A 57 -1.87 -1.46 -4.60
CA VAL A 57 -3.14 -1.73 -3.92
C VAL A 57 -2.91 -1.51 -2.43
N GLN A 58 -3.66 -0.59 -1.81
CA GLN A 58 -3.51 -0.25 -0.40
C GLN A 58 -4.81 -0.50 0.36
N PHE A 59 -4.66 -1.05 1.55
CA PHE A 59 -5.71 -1.24 2.54
C PHE A 59 -5.32 -0.59 3.84
N VAL A 60 -6.28 -0.02 4.55
CA VAL A 60 -6.09 0.61 5.84
C VAL A 60 -7.09 0.05 6.84
N ARG A 61 -6.60 -0.24 8.04
CA ARG A 61 -7.43 -0.49 9.21
C ARG A 61 -7.06 0.51 10.28
N SER A 62 -8.07 1.15 10.84
CA SER A 62 -7.89 2.15 11.88
C SER A 62 -9.00 2.03 12.91
N THR A 63 -8.72 2.27 14.19
CA THR A 63 -9.74 2.24 15.24
C THR A 63 -10.83 3.30 15.09
N ASP A 64 -10.64 4.27 14.19
CA ASP A 64 -11.62 5.29 13.83
C ASP A 64 -12.29 5.07 12.47
N ASN A 65 -12.09 3.92 11.82
CA ASN A 65 -12.86 3.54 10.63
C ASN A 65 -14.26 3.00 11.02
N GLU A 66 -15.10 2.71 10.02
CA GLU A 66 -16.49 2.26 10.23
C GLU A 66 -16.57 0.97 11.06
N SER A 67 -15.57 0.09 10.96
CA SER A 67 -15.50 -1.17 11.70
C SER A 67 -14.89 -1.03 13.11
N GLY A 68 -14.46 0.17 13.51
CA GLY A 68 -13.77 0.39 14.79
C GLY A 68 -12.42 -0.32 14.89
N GLY A 69 -11.74 -0.52 13.75
CA GLY A 69 -10.46 -1.21 13.67
C GLY A 69 -10.54 -2.73 13.61
N ALA A 70 -11.70 -3.30 13.32
CA ALA A 70 -11.85 -4.74 13.09
C ALA A 70 -11.39 -5.14 11.68
N ASP A 71 -11.85 -4.39 10.68
CA ASP A 71 -11.70 -4.70 9.27
C ASP A 71 -10.83 -3.69 8.53
N PHE A 72 -10.24 -4.15 7.43
CA PHE A 72 -9.53 -3.30 6.48
C PHE A 72 -10.49 -2.74 5.44
N ASP A 73 -10.30 -1.47 5.12
CA ASP A 73 -10.94 -0.79 4.01
C ASP A 73 -9.91 -0.52 2.90
N MET A 74 -10.37 -0.47 1.66
CA MET A 74 -9.52 -0.01 0.57
C MET A 74 -9.22 1.49 0.69
N ASP A 75 -7.98 1.86 0.37
CA ASP A 75 -7.50 3.23 0.39
C ASP A 75 -7.01 3.64 -1.01
N PRO A 76 -7.93 3.89 -1.96
CA PRO A 76 -7.58 4.37 -3.29
C PRO A 76 -7.12 5.83 -3.23
N PHE A 77 -6.57 6.34 -4.34
CA PHE A 77 -6.19 7.75 -4.39
C PHE A 77 -7.44 8.64 -4.32
N VAL A 78 -7.42 9.61 -3.41
CA VAL A 78 -8.56 10.47 -3.03
C VAL A 78 -9.30 11.13 -4.20
N LEU A 79 -8.61 11.42 -5.32
CA LEU A 79 -9.26 12.02 -6.49
C LEU A 79 -10.06 11.02 -7.34
N PHE A 80 -9.90 9.72 -7.09
CA PHE A 80 -10.39 8.62 -7.91
C PHE A 80 -11.03 7.50 -7.08
N GLU A 81 -11.64 7.83 -5.94
CA GLU A 81 -12.29 6.85 -5.05
C GLU A 81 -13.43 6.08 -5.73
N ASP A 82 -14.07 6.69 -6.73
CA ASP A 82 -15.14 6.10 -7.55
C ASP A 82 -14.62 5.40 -8.80
N ALA A 83 -13.31 5.48 -9.10
CA ALA A 83 -12.74 4.84 -10.27
C ALA A 83 -12.89 3.30 -10.16
N PRO A 84 -13.24 2.61 -11.26
CA PRO A 84 -13.41 1.16 -11.26
C PRO A 84 -12.05 0.44 -11.34
N SER A 85 -11.13 0.79 -10.45
CA SER A 85 -9.74 0.32 -10.37
C SER A 85 -9.36 0.06 -8.91
N PRO A 86 -8.65 -1.04 -8.60
CA PRO A 86 -8.18 -1.32 -7.24
C PRO A 86 -6.88 -0.57 -6.87
N TYR A 87 -6.29 0.18 -7.81
CA TYR A 87 -5.01 0.83 -7.62
C TYR A 87 -5.13 2.24 -7.05
N ALA A 88 -4.38 2.52 -5.97
CA ALA A 88 -4.14 3.87 -5.50
C ALA A 88 -3.18 4.61 -6.45
N PHE A 89 -2.10 3.95 -6.85
CA PHE A 89 -1.14 4.50 -7.82
C PHE A 89 -0.86 3.45 -8.89
N PHE A 90 -0.82 3.85 -10.15
CA PHE A 90 -0.51 2.95 -11.27
C PHE A 90 0.31 3.70 -12.31
N GLY A 91 1.37 3.08 -12.82
CA GLY A 91 2.28 3.76 -13.75
C GLY A 91 3.58 3.02 -13.97
N LEU A 92 4.52 3.70 -14.63
CA LEU A 92 5.89 3.23 -14.81
C LEU A 92 6.65 3.40 -13.50
N ALA A 93 7.08 2.28 -12.90
CA ALA A 93 7.78 2.23 -11.61
C ALA A 93 7.15 3.20 -10.58
N PRO A 94 5.85 3.05 -10.29
CA PRO A 94 5.12 4.05 -9.54
C PRO A 94 5.63 4.10 -8.10
N THR A 95 5.83 5.31 -7.58
CA THR A 95 6.11 5.51 -6.16
C THR A 95 4.79 5.50 -5.38
N LEU A 96 4.74 4.74 -4.29
CA LEU A 96 3.72 4.93 -3.26
C LEU A 96 4.18 6.04 -2.33
N PHE A 97 3.34 7.04 -2.12
CA PHE A 97 3.53 8.03 -1.08
C PHE A 97 2.23 8.17 -0.29
N ASP A 98 2.31 8.00 1.02
CA ASP A 98 1.16 8.17 1.91
C ASP A 98 1.57 8.82 3.23
N ALA A 99 0.71 9.67 3.76
CA ALA A 99 0.93 10.50 4.94
C ALA A 99 -0.40 10.71 5.67
N PRO A 100 -0.91 9.69 6.40
CA PRO A 100 -2.12 9.82 7.20
C PRO A 100 -1.93 10.87 8.30
N SER A 101 -3.01 11.57 8.63
CA SER A 101 -2.99 12.54 9.71
C SER A 101 -4.35 12.62 10.40
N ARG A 102 -4.37 13.20 11.60
CA ARG A 102 -5.59 13.47 12.36
C ARG A 102 -5.51 14.85 12.98
N ALA A 103 -6.61 15.60 12.90
CA ALA A 103 -6.70 16.92 13.54
C ALA A 103 -6.63 16.81 15.08
N MET A 104 -7.16 15.72 15.65
CA MET A 104 -7.07 15.41 17.08
C MET A 104 -6.29 14.11 17.30
N ARG A 105 -5.36 14.13 18.27
CA ARG A 105 -4.56 12.95 18.65
C ARG A 105 -5.26 12.17 19.75
N GLN A 106 -6.26 11.39 19.35
CA GLN A 106 -6.94 10.45 20.25
C GLN A 106 -6.27 9.07 20.18
N PRO A 107 -6.39 8.23 21.22
CA PRO A 107 -5.85 6.88 21.20
C PRO A 107 -6.31 6.12 19.96
N MET A 108 -5.34 5.60 19.19
CA MET A 108 -5.66 4.83 18.00
C MET A 108 -4.53 3.89 17.60
N ALA A 109 -4.93 2.85 16.88
CA ALA A 109 -4.02 2.01 16.12
C ALA A 109 -4.38 2.14 14.63
N TRP A 110 -3.41 2.53 13.82
CA TRP A 110 -3.55 2.65 12.38
C TRP A 110 -2.54 1.72 11.70
N LEU A 111 -3.00 0.93 10.75
CA LEU A 111 -2.19 -0.05 10.03
C LEU A 111 -2.60 -0.07 8.55
N ALA A 112 -1.62 0.07 7.67
CA ALA A 112 -1.79 -0.14 6.24
C ALA A 112 -1.15 -1.46 5.80
N HIS A 113 -1.78 -2.10 4.81
CA HIS A 113 -1.18 -3.14 3.99
C HIS A 113 -1.06 -2.60 2.56
N SER A 114 0.16 -2.55 2.03
CA SER A 114 0.46 -2.00 0.70
C SER A 114 1.09 -3.08 -0.15
N PHE A 115 0.48 -3.40 -1.30
CA PHE A 115 0.94 -4.43 -2.22
C PHE A 115 1.34 -3.81 -3.56
N LEU A 116 2.56 -4.08 -3.99
CA LEU A 116 2.99 -3.86 -5.38
C LEU A 116 2.43 -4.99 -6.23
N ALA A 117 1.78 -4.64 -7.33
CA ALA A 117 1.18 -5.61 -8.23
C ALA A 117 1.36 -5.22 -9.71
N HIS A 118 1.16 -6.22 -10.57
CA HIS A 118 1.17 -6.08 -12.01
C HIS A 118 -0.23 -6.39 -12.59
N THR A 119 -0.55 -5.76 -13.72
CA THR A 119 -1.72 -6.10 -14.56
C THR A 119 -1.25 -6.41 -15.97
N PRO A 120 -1.51 -7.62 -16.49
CA PRO A 120 -1.26 -7.92 -17.90
C PRO A 120 -2.13 -7.03 -18.78
N LEU A 121 -1.51 -6.32 -19.73
CA LEU A 121 -2.20 -5.32 -20.56
C LEU A 121 -2.85 -5.91 -21.83
N ASP A 122 -2.52 -7.15 -22.17
CA ASP A 122 -3.03 -7.90 -23.32
C ASP A 122 -4.19 -8.84 -22.97
N GLY A 123 -4.54 -8.94 -21.70
CA GLY A 123 -5.63 -9.78 -21.20
C GLY A 123 -7.02 -9.23 -21.51
N ALA A 124 -7.95 -10.12 -21.88
CA ALA A 124 -9.37 -9.76 -22.06
C ALA A 124 -10.05 -9.38 -20.73
N GLN A 125 -9.59 -9.96 -19.62
CA GLN A 125 -10.08 -9.66 -18.27
C GLN A 125 -8.99 -8.97 -17.47
N ARG A 126 -9.35 -7.90 -16.76
CA ARG A 126 -8.42 -7.16 -15.91
C ARG A 126 -8.08 -8.00 -14.68
N CYS A 127 -6.79 -8.13 -14.38
CA CYS A 127 -6.28 -8.93 -13.28
C CYS A 127 -5.23 -8.16 -12.47
N VAL A 128 -5.20 -8.39 -11.15
CA VAL A 128 -4.15 -7.94 -10.24
C VAL A 128 -3.30 -9.14 -9.82
N LEU A 129 -2.01 -9.08 -10.15
CA LEU A 129 -0.99 -10.06 -9.78
C LEU A 129 -0.05 -9.45 -8.71
N PRO A 130 -0.18 -9.80 -7.42
CA PRO A 130 0.70 -9.27 -6.38
C PRO A 130 2.14 -9.80 -6.52
N LEU A 131 3.11 -8.90 -6.32
CA LEU A 131 4.55 -9.17 -6.48
C LEU A 131 5.30 -9.09 -5.15
N ALA A 132 4.99 -8.07 -4.34
CA ALA A 132 5.53 -7.85 -3.01
C ALA A 132 4.52 -7.06 -2.17
N GLY A 133 4.60 -7.19 -0.85
CA GLY A 133 3.75 -6.43 0.05
C GLY A 133 4.45 -6.13 1.37
N PHE A 134 4.03 -5.05 2.01
CA PHE A 134 4.48 -4.67 3.33
C PHE A 134 3.35 -4.03 4.14
N SER A 135 3.43 -4.15 5.45
CA SER A 135 2.61 -3.38 6.39
C SER A 135 3.41 -2.26 7.01
N TRP A 136 2.74 -1.18 7.38
CA TRP A 136 3.31 -0.08 8.16
C TRP A 136 2.22 0.68 8.90
N GLY A 137 2.58 1.52 9.87
CA GLY A 137 1.58 2.36 10.52
C GLY A 137 2.08 3.07 11.77
N PHE A 138 1.17 3.32 12.70
CA PHE A 138 1.48 4.00 13.96
C PHE A 138 0.42 3.74 15.03
N ASP A 139 0.79 4.03 16.26
CA ASP A 139 -0.11 4.13 17.40
C ASP A 139 -0.11 5.56 17.94
N VAL A 140 -1.26 5.98 18.45
CA VAL A 140 -1.39 7.19 19.28
C VAL A 140 -1.77 6.76 20.68
N ASP A 141 -1.04 7.21 21.69
CA ASP A 141 -1.31 6.89 23.09
C ASP A 141 -2.32 7.86 23.74
N GLY A 142 -2.66 7.60 25.01
CA GLY A 142 -3.57 8.43 25.82
C GLY A 142 -3.14 9.88 26.03
N THR A 143 -1.88 10.21 25.76
CA THR A 143 -1.31 11.57 25.88
C THR A 143 -1.18 12.27 24.52
N GLY A 144 -1.50 11.58 23.42
CA GLY A 144 -1.29 12.06 22.06
C GLY A 144 0.14 11.86 21.54
N GLY A 145 0.93 11.02 22.21
CA GLY A 145 2.24 10.57 21.73
C GLY A 145 2.07 9.62 20.55
N ILE A 146 2.89 9.79 19.51
CA ILE A 146 2.83 8.99 18.29
C ILE A 146 4.01 8.02 18.28
N ALA A 147 3.73 6.72 18.17
CA ALA A 147 4.73 5.68 18.03
C ALA A 147 4.65 5.08 16.63
N VAL A 148 5.72 5.23 15.84
CA VAL A 148 5.79 4.67 14.49
C VAL A 148 5.94 3.16 14.55
N ARG A 149 5.10 2.44 13.80
CA ARG A 149 5.27 1.00 13.56
C ARG A 149 6.17 0.80 12.35
N PRO A 150 7.32 0.11 12.50
CA PRO A 150 8.24 -0.09 11.39
C PRO A 150 7.59 -0.95 10.30
N ALA A 151 8.13 -0.83 9.07
CA ALA A 151 7.67 -1.64 7.96
C ALA A 151 7.97 -3.12 8.23
N ALA A 152 7.01 -3.99 7.92
CA ALA A 152 7.17 -5.44 7.98
C ALA A 152 6.75 -6.08 6.66
N ALA A 153 7.47 -7.11 6.21
CA ALA A 153 7.12 -7.84 5.01
C ALA A 153 5.79 -8.58 5.20
N LEU A 154 4.92 -8.51 4.19
CA LEU A 154 3.70 -9.32 4.12
C LEU A 154 3.96 -10.60 3.34
N THR A 155 3.01 -11.52 3.45
CA THR A 155 3.04 -12.84 2.83
C THR A 155 1.86 -13.04 1.89
N ALA A 156 1.86 -14.15 1.15
CA ALA A 156 0.73 -14.56 0.34
C ALA A 156 -0.57 -14.71 1.15
N ALA A 157 -0.49 -15.15 2.41
CA ALA A 157 -1.67 -15.28 3.27
C ALA A 157 -2.30 -13.91 3.59
N ASP A 158 -1.50 -12.87 3.73
CA ASP A 158 -2.00 -11.51 3.97
C ASP A 158 -2.72 -10.95 2.74
N TRP A 159 -2.23 -11.25 1.53
CA TRP A 159 -2.94 -10.92 0.29
C TRP A 159 -4.24 -11.71 0.15
N ASP A 160 -4.18 -13.03 0.35
CA ASP A 160 -5.33 -13.92 0.23
C ASP A 160 -6.47 -13.52 1.19
N GLY A 161 -6.13 -12.96 2.36
CA GLY A 161 -7.11 -12.39 3.31
C GLY A 161 -7.92 -11.22 2.74
N HIS A 162 -7.37 -10.46 1.78
CA HIS A 162 -8.02 -9.30 1.16
C HIS A 162 -8.80 -9.64 -0.11
N VAL A 163 -8.51 -10.77 -0.76
CA VAL A 163 -9.13 -11.18 -2.04
C VAL A 163 -10.67 -11.22 -1.99
N PRO A 164 -11.33 -11.74 -0.94
CA PRO A 164 -12.80 -11.73 -0.86
C PRO A 164 -13.40 -10.31 -0.88
N TYR A 165 -12.79 -9.38 -0.15
CA TYR A 165 -13.20 -7.97 -0.13
C TYR A 165 -13.01 -7.33 -1.51
N LEU A 166 -11.82 -7.50 -2.09
CA LEU A 166 -11.49 -6.99 -3.43
C LEU A 166 -12.46 -7.49 -4.51
N SER A 167 -12.75 -8.80 -4.51
CA SER A 167 -13.64 -9.43 -5.48
C SER A 167 -15.08 -8.90 -5.37
N THR A 168 -15.51 -8.56 -4.15
CA THR A 168 -16.81 -7.93 -3.92
C THR A 168 -16.82 -6.48 -4.41
N ARG A 169 -15.77 -5.72 -4.14
CA ARG A 169 -15.67 -4.29 -4.46
C ARG A 169 -15.42 -4.02 -5.96
N HIS A 170 -14.71 -4.92 -6.63
CA HIS A 170 -14.31 -4.82 -8.03
C HIS A 170 -14.66 -6.10 -8.81
N PRO A 171 -15.96 -6.40 -9.02
CA PRO A 171 -16.40 -7.65 -9.64
C PRO A 171 -15.99 -7.80 -11.11
N ALA A 172 -15.57 -6.72 -11.76
CA ALA A 172 -15.04 -6.73 -13.13
C ALA A 172 -13.54 -7.08 -13.20
N TRP A 173 -12.89 -7.27 -12.05
CA TRP A 173 -11.47 -7.62 -11.92
C TRP A 173 -11.31 -9.02 -11.36
N THR A 174 -10.15 -9.60 -11.62
CA THR A 174 -9.68 -10.83 -10.97
C THR A 174 -8.48 -10.52 -10.10
N PHE A 175 -8.32 -11.28 -9.03
CA PHE A 175 -7.27 -11.11 -8.04
C PHE A 175 -6.58 -12.46 -7.86
N ASP A 176 -5.39 -12.58 -8.43
CA ASP A 176 -4.66 -13.84 -8.44
C ASP A 176 -3.90 -14.06 -7.12
N LYS A 177 -3.59 -15.33 -6.84
CA LYS A 177 -2.79 -15.68 -5.66
C LYS A 177 -1.38 -15.11 -5.79
N TRP A 178 -0.86 -14.59 -4.67
CA TRP A 178 0.55 -14.25 -4.60
C TRP A 178 1.40 -15.52 -4.62
N GLN A 179 2.20 -15.67 -5.66
CA GLN A 179 3.21 -16.72 -5.76
C GLN A 179 4.57 -16.10 -5.40
N PRO A 180 4.99 -16.12 -4.12
CA PRO A 180 6.33 -15.70 -3.76
C PRO A 180 7.33 -16.56 -4.53
N THR A 181 8.29 -15.92 -5.20
CA THR A 181 9.26 -16.66 -6.00
C THR A 181 10.06 -17.61 -5.12
N ALA A 182 10.04 -18.90 -5.47
CA ALA A 182 10.99 -19.86 -4.94
C ALA A 182 12.40 -19.37 -5.35
N GLY A 183 13.21 -19.00 -4.36
CA GLY A 183 14.61 -18.63 -4.61
C GLY A 183 15.30 -19.74 -5.40
N ARG A 184 15.91 -19.37 -6.52
CA ARG A 184 16.92 -20.20 -7.18
C ARG A 184 18.30 -19.71 -6.80
#